data_AF-A0A959H687-F1
#
_entry.id   AF-A0A959H687-F1
#
_cell.length_a   1.000
_cell.length_b   1.000
_cell.length_c   1.000
_cell.angle_alpha   90.00
_cell.angle_beta   90.00
_cell.angle_gamma   90.00
#
_symmetry.space_group_name_H-M   'P 1'
#
loop_
_entity.id
_entity.type
_entity.pdbx_description
1 polymer ?
#
loop_
_entity_poly.entity_id
_entity_poly.type
_entity_poly.pdbx_seq_one_letter_code
_entity_poly.pdbx_strand_id
1 'polypeptide(L)'
;MDTCLRVAAVWKELPAGVSFEEARDYLCPIIAHTEAEQKKFRETFQRHSALLGIYPDDVAEKAEEQAEATEAEKKPPNRRVYILATALAAAGMALAVLWLYPRLNPVEGPKELIAPPQVITPDTLAIPAVDTLAAESEPPATPRPTLSGLAQRDSVSYRPRFEDKPVSLPALQPIRQDAWFWIAEYKNLASWILYVLLLAPALGIYFWRRAKKQYIARRERGDEPPYRLPIKVSRGHSIALEPEFFLALNRLRGREAGERRRMDIPGTIAATIRQGGAADIRFQALSRPVEYLILIDKNTEQNHQSQLFEYLYRHFVRQEVYAERFFFDAEPMLCWNDRYPGGLPLQRLFHLYRNARLLVLSDGHSFIDP
;
A
#
# COMPACT_ATOMS: atom_id res chain seq x y z
N MET A 1 2.42 13.84 -49.71
CA MET A 1 1.21 14.51 -50.27
C MET A 1 0.40 13.56 -51.16
N ASP A 2 1.01 12.56 -51.82
CA ASP A 2 0.30 11.56 -52.64
C ASP A 2 -0.49 10.47 -51.89
N THR A 3 -0.05 10.06 -50.69
CA THR A 3 -0.63 8.90 -49.99
C THR A 3 -2.07 9.13 -49.56
N CYS A 4 -2.41 10.34 -49.10
CA CYS A 4 -3.77 10.70 -48.69
C CYS A 4 -4.76 10.71 -49.87
N LEU A 5 -4.31 11.14 -51.06
CA LEU A 5 -5.13 11.15 -52.27
C LEU A 5 -5.39 9.72 -52.77
N ARG A 6 -4.40 8.83 -52.65
CA ARG A 6 -4.55 7.40 -52.99
C ARG A 6 -5.51 6.69 -52.04
N VAL A 7 -5.41 6.95 -50.74
CA VAL A 7 -6.35 6.41 -49.74
C VAL A 7 -7.78 6.88 -50.02
N ALA A 8 -7.97 8.17 -50.34
CA ALA A 8 -9.28 8.72 -50.66
C ALA A 8 -9.88 8.15 -51.96
N ALA A 9 -9.05 7.84 -52.96
CA ALA A 9 -9.49 7.19 -54.19
C ALA A 9 -9.95 5.75 -53.93
N VAL A 10 -9.16 4.96 -53.21
CA VAL A 10 -9.52 3.58 -52.88
C VAL A 10 -10.76 3.52 -51.99
N TRP A 11 -10.89 4.43 -51.03
CA TRP A 11 -12.09 4.54 -50.18
C TRP A 11 -13.38 4.79 -50.97
N LYS A 12 -13.31 5.51 -52.10
CA LYS A 12 -14.47 5.75 -52.98
C LYS A 12 -14.80 4.57 -53.89
N GLU A 13 -13.83 3.71 -54.19
CA GLU A 13 -14.00 2.53 -55.06
C GLU A 13 -14.40 1.26 -54.28
N LEU A 14 -14.39 1.30 -52.94
CA LEU A 14 -14.85 0.20 -52.10
C LEU A 14 -16.37 -0.01 -52.24
N PRO A 15 -16.84 -1.26 -52.49
CA PRO A 15 -18.26 -1.56 -52.56
C PRO A 15 -19.00 -1.23 -51.25
N ALA A 16 -20.25 -0.78 -51.35
CA ALA A 16 -21.03 -0.23 -50.23
C ALA A 16 -21.45 -1.25 -49.13
N GLY A 17 -20.87 -2.45 -49.09
CA GLY A 17 -21.17 -3.49 -48.11
C GLY A 17 -19.94 -4.24 -47.59
N VAL A 18 -18.75 -3.69 -47.79
CA VAL A 18 -17.49 -4.31 -47.34
C VAL A 18 -17.39 -4.27 -45.82
N SER A 19 -17.02 -5.39 -45.21
CA SER A 19 -16.83 -5.48 -43.77
C SER A 19 -15.64 -4.62 -43.33
N PHE A 20 -15.66 -4.15 -42.09
CA PHE A 20 -14.64 -3.23 -41.57
C PHE A 20 -13.23 -3.85 -41.59
N GLU A 21 -13.13 -5.19 -41.51
CA GLU A 21 -11.86 -5.91 -41.60
C GLU A 21 -11.31 -6.01 -43.03
N GLU A 22 -12.19 -6.21 -44.01
CA GLU A 22 -11.80 -6.24 -45.42
C GLU A 22 -11.30 -4.85 -45.84
N ALA A 23 -11.97 -3.78 -45.41
CA ALA A 23 -11.52 -2.41 -45.66
C ALA A 23 -10.13 -2.14 -45.04
N ARG A 24 -9.85 -2.66 -43.85
CA ARG A 24 -8.52 -2.60 -43.23
C ARG A 24 -7.46 -3.26 -44.11
N ASP A 25 -7.76 -4.45 -44.62
CA ASP A 25 -6.81 -5.24 -45.40
C ASP A 25 -6.52 -4.62 -46.77
N TYR A 26 -7.49 -3.90 -47.37
CA TYR A 26 -7.26 -3.10 -48.58
C TYR A 26 -6.42 -1.83 -48.34
N LEU A 27 -6.57 -1.19 -47.18
CA LEU A 27 -5.88 0.08 -46.87
C LEU A 27 -4.47 -0.11 -46.31
N CYS A 28 -4.24 -1.20 -45.59
CA CYS A 28 -2.97 -1.52 -44.95
C CYS A 28 -1.75 -1.43 -45.90
N PRO A 29 -1.76 -2.04 -47.10
CA PRO A 29 -0.59 -2.00 -48.01
C PRO A 29 -0.36 -0.63 -48.67
N ILE A 30 -1.37 0.24 -48.70
CA ILE A 30 -1.28 1.59 -49.29
C ILE A 30 -0.64 2.56 -48.31
N ILE A 31 -0.95 2.39 -47.02
CA ILE A 31 -0.48 3.27 -45.94
C ILE A 31 0.87 2.79 -45.40
N ALA A 32 1.08 1.48 -45.34
CA ALA A 32 2.30 0.88 -44.82
C ALA A 32 2.94 -0.05 -45.86
N HIS A 33 4.16 0.27 -46.25
CA HIS A 33 4.89 -0.46 -47.31
C HIS A 33 5.82 -1.54 -46.76
N THR A 34 6.10 -1.51 -45.46
CA THR A 34 6.92 -2.53 -44.78
C THR A 34 6.07 -3.41 -43.86
N GLU A 35 6.46 -4.68 -43.71
CA GLU A 35 5.72 -5.66 -42.88
C GLU A 35 5.60 -5.22 -41.41
N ALA A 36 6.64 -4.59 -40.87
CA ALA A 36 6.65 -4.03 -39.52
C ALA A 36 5.68 -2.84 -39.35
N GLU A 37 5.59 -1.96 -40.35
CA GLU A 37 4.63 -0.85 -40.36
C GLU A 37 3.20 -1.34 -40.57
N GLN A 38 3.00 -2.37 -41.39
CA GLN A 38 1.69 -2.99 -41.60
C GLN A 38 1.16 -3.61 -40.30
N LYS A 39 2.03 -4.27 -39.53
CA LYS A 39 1.68 -4.79 -38.20
C LYS A 39 1.25 -3.67 -37.25
N LYS A 40 2.05 -2.59 -37.16
CA LYS A 40 1.70 -1.41 -36.33
C LYS A 40 0.40 -0.74 -36.77
N PHE A 41 0.15 -0.66 -38.08
CA PHE A 41 -1.09 -0.13 -38.63
C PHE A 41 -2.28 -0.97 -38.18
N ARG A 42 -2.21 -2.31 -38.28
CA ARG A 42 -3.27 -3.22 -37.84
C ARG A 42 -3.55 -3.08 -36.34
N GLU A 43 -2.51 -3.00 -35.51
CA GLU A 43 -2.64 -2.79 -34.06
C GLU A 43 -3.31 -1.44 -33.72
N THR A 44 -2.90 -0.38 -34.41
CA THR A 44 -3.45 0.98 -34.21
C THR A 44 -4.91 1.04 -34.68
N PHE A 45 -5.22 0.42 -35.82
CA PHE A 45 -6.55 0.36 -36.39
C PHE A 45 -7.52 -0.42 -35.48
N GLN A 46 -7.08 -1.58 -34.96
CA GLN A 46 -7.85 -2.35 -33.98
C GLN A 46 -8.11 -1.55 -32.70
N ARG A 47 -7.10 -0.87 -32.16
CA ARG A 47 -7.25 -0.02 -30.97
C ARG A 47 -8.28 1.09 -31.17
N HIS A 48 -8.28 1.75 -32.34
CA HIS A 48 -9.25 2.80 -32.64
C HIS A 48 -10.66 2.24 -32.89
N SER A 49 -10.78 1.08 -33.52
CA SER A 49 -12.08 0.41 -33.68
C SER A 49 -12.70 0.04 -32.33
N ALA A 50 -11.87 -0.36 -31.36
CA ALA A 50 -12.30 -0.68 -30.01
C ALA A 50 -12.91 0.53 -29.29
N LEU A 51 -12.34 1.72 -29.49
CA LEU A 51 -12.85 2.97 -28.92
C LEU A 51 -14.16 3.42 -29.55
N LEU A 52 -14.44 3.03 -30.80
CA LEU A 52 -15.63 3.40 -31.54
C LEU A 52 -16.79 2.39 -31.38
N GLY A 53 -16.57 1.27 -30.67
CA GLY A 53 -17.61 0.28 -30.37
C GLY A 53 -18.08 -0.53 -31.59
N ILE A 54 -17.28 -0.59 -32.66
CA ILE A 54 -17.59 -1.34 -33.88
C ILE A 54 -16.90 -2.70 -33.78
N TYR A 55 -17.50 -3.66 -33.07
CA TYR A 55 -17.02 -5.04 -32.95
C TYR A 55 -17.98 -6.02 -33.62
N PRO A 56 -17.49 -7.05 -34.33
CA PRO A 56 -18.22 -8.30 -34.55
C PRO A 56 -18.20 -9.16 -33.28
N ASP A 57 -19.31 -9.87 -33.03
CA ASP A 57 -19.65 -10.56 -31.76
C ASP A 57 -18.56 -11.53 -31.23
N ASP A 58 -17.78 -12.15 -32.11
CA ASP A 58 -16.82 -13.20 -31.77
C ASP A 58 -15.56 -12.71 -31.02
N VAL A 59 -15.27 -11.41 -31.09
CA VAL A 59 -14.12 -10.78 -30.39
C VAL A 59 -14.56 -10.12 -29.08
N ALA A 60 -15.84 -9.73 -28.97
CA ALA A 60 -16.41 -9.22 -27.74
C ALA A 60 -16.40 -10.29 -26.62
N GLU A 61 -16.73 -11.54 -26.96
CA GLU A 61 -16.73 -12.66 -26.00
C GLU A 61 -15.33 -12.93 -25.41
N LYS A 62 -14.28 -12.85 -26.24
CA LYS A 62 -12.87 -12.97 -25.78
C LYS A 62 -12.39 -11.75 -25.00
N ALA A 63 -12.90 -10.56 -25.31
CA ALA A 63 -12.58 -9.35 -24.57
C ALA A 63 -13.26 -9.35 -23.19
N GLU A 64 -14.48 -9.88 -23.08
CA GLU A 64 -15.19 -10.08 -21.81
C GLU A 64 -14.50 -11.11 -20.92
N GLU A 65 -14.05 -12.24 -21.48
CA GLU A 65 -13.29 -13.27 -20.74
C GLU A 65 -11.94 -12.71 -20.19
N GLN A 66 -11.27 -11.86 -20.98
CA GLN A 66 -10.04 -11.18 -20.56
C GLN A 66 -10.31 -10.05 -19.54
N ALA A 67 -11.46 -9.38 -19.64
CA ALA A 67 -11.92 -8.39 -18.66
C ALA A 67 -12.24 -9.05 -17.32
N GLU A 68 -12.89 -10.21 -17.32
CA GLU A 68 -13.23 -10.97 -16.12
C GLU A 68 -11.96 -11.55 -15.44
N ALA A 69 -10.99 -12.03 -16.23
CA ALA A 69 -9.69 -12.47 -15.74
C ALA A 69 -8.85 -11.33 -15.11
N THR A 70 -8.89 -10.13 -15.70
CA THR A 70 -8.22 -8.94 -15.12
C THR A 70 -8.98 -8.36 -13.93
N GLU A 71 -10.28 -8.59 -13.80
CA GLU A 71 -11.06 -8.19 -12.63
C GLU A 71 -10.84 -9.12 -11.42
N ALA A 72 -10.60 -10.42 -11.66
CA ALA A 72 -10.20 -11.37 -10.62
C ALA A 72 -8.87 -10.97 -9.95
N GLU A 73 -7.95 -10.32 -10.67
CA GLU A 73 -6.68 -9.79 -10.14
C GLU A 73 -6.86 -8.51 -9.30
N LYS A 74 -8.02 -7.85 -9.38
CA LYS A 74 -8.34 -6.60 -8.65
C LYS A 74 -8.97 -6.83 -7.27
N LYS A 75 -9.06 -8.06 -6.77
CA LYS A 75 -9.69 -8.31 -5.46
C LYS A 75 -8.74 -7.89 -4.31
N PRO A 76 -9.22 -7.10 -3.32
CA PRO A 76 -8.34 -6.63 -2.25
C PRO A 76 -7.80 -7.81 -1.43
N PRO A 77 -6.55 -7.72 -0.92
CA PRO A 77 -5.97 -8.77 -0.09
C PRO A 77 -6.82 -8.98 1.18
N ASN A 78 -7.36 -10.20 1.32
CA ASN A 78 -8.24 -10.56 2.42
C ASN A 78 -7.47 -10.70 3.75
N ARG A 79 -7.84 -9.89 4.75
CA ARG A 79 -7.19 -9.88 6.08
C ARG A 79 -7.15 -11.28 6.74
N ARG A 80 -8.21 -12.06 6.59
CA ARG A 80 -8.34 -13.39 7.19
C ARG A 80 -7.32 -14.39 6.63
N VAL A 81 -7.01 -14.29 5.33
CA VAL A 81 -6.06 -15.20 4.67
C VAL A 81 -4.65 -15.03 5.24
N TYR A 82 -4.18 -13.79 5.43
CA TYR A 82 -2.87 -13.52 6.00
C TYR A 82 -2.75 -13.95 7.47
N ILE A 83 -3.79 -13.71 8.27
CA ILE A 83 -3.79 -14.12 9.69
C ILE A 83 -3.81 -15.64 9.81
N LEU A 84 -4.63 -16.33 9.02
CA LEU A 84 -4.71 -17.79 9.02
C LEU A 84 -3.42 -18.41 8.48
N ALA A 85 -2.82 -17.86 7.42
CA ALA A 85 -1.58 -18.36 6.85
C ALA A 85 -0.40 -18.23 7.84
N THR A 86 -0.25 -17.09 8.53
CA THR A 86 0.82 -16.93 9.53
C THR A 86 0.57 -17.78 10.77
N ALA A 87 -0.68 -17.94 11.20
CA ALA A 87 -1.03 -18.82 12.33
C ALA A 87 -0.76 -20.30 12.00
N LEU A 88 -1.11 -20.76 10.80
CA LEU A 88 -0.82 -22.12 10.32
C LEU A 88 0.67 -22.39 10.22
N ALA A 89 1.43 -21.45 9.67
CA ALA A 89 2.89 -21.57 9.59
C ALA A 89 3.54 -21.65 10.98
N ALA A 90 3.09 -20.83 11.94
CA ALA A 90 3.58 -20.85 13.31
C ALA A 90 3.19 -22.15 14.05
N ALA A 91 1.97 -22.66 13.85
CA ALA A 91 1.52 -23.93 14.42
C ALA A 91 2.31 -25.12 13.84
N GLY A 92 2.57 -25.12 12.54
CA GLY A 92 3.42 -26.14 11.90
C GLY A 92 4.86 -26.11 12.43
N MET A 93 5.42 -24.92 12.63
CA MET A 93 6.76 -24.76 13.21
C MET A 93 6.81 -25.23 14.68
N ALA A 94 5.78 -24.94 15.47
CA ALA A 94 5.66 -25.41 16.85
C ALA A 94 5.58 -26.95 16.92
N LEU A 95 4.80 -27.58 16.04
CA LEU A 95 4.70 -29.04 15.93
C LEU A 95 6.03 -29.67 15.49
N ALA A 96 6.73 -29.07 14.53
CA ALA A 96 8.04 -29.55 14.08
C ALA A 96 9.09 -29.47 15.20
N VAL A 97 9.10 -28.37 15.98
CA VAL A 97 9.97 -28.24 17.15
C VAL A 97 9.62 -29.30 18.19
N LEU A 98 8.34 -29.47 18.51
CA LEU A 98 7.90 -30.47 19.50
C LEU A 98 8.28 -31.91 19.09
N TRP A 99 8.27 -32.21 17.79
CA TRP A 99 8.63 -33.52 17.25
C TRP A 99 10.14 -33.75 17.16
N LEU A 100 10.93 -32.73 16.81
CA LEU A 100 12.38 -32.85 16.63
C LEU A 100 13.15 -32.76 17.95
N TYR A 101 12.62 -32.01 18.91
CA TYR A 101 13.27 -31.76 20.20
C TYR A 101 13.60 -33.03 21.02
N PRO A 102 12.70 -34.03 21.19
CA PRO A 102 13.03 -35.26 21.92
C PRO A 102 14.08 -36.13 21.21
N ARG A 103 14.32 -35.93 19.90
CA ARG A 103 15.39 -36.63 19.17
C ARG A 103 16.75 -35.96 19.31
N LEU A 104 16.79 -34.65 19.57
CA LEU A 104 18.03 -33.89 19.72
C LEU A 104 18.56 -33.96 21.16
N ASN A 105 17.66 -34.07 22.15
CA ASN A 105 18.01 -34.20 23.56
C ASN A 105 17.48 -35.53 24.10
N PRO A 106 18.16 -36.67 23.84
CA PRO A 106 17.82 -37.92 24.52
C PRO A 106 18.02 -37.71 26.02
N VAL A 107 16.97 -37.90 26.79
CA VAL A 107 17.03 -37.92 28.26
C VAL A 107 17.99 -39.03 28.66
N GLU A 108 19.13 -38.69 29.28
CA GLU A 108 19.96 -39.69 29.95
C GLU A 108 19.09 -40.39 30.99
N GLY A 109 18.74 -41.65 30.74
CA GLY A 109 18.03 -42.47 31.71
C GLY A 109 18.81 -42.55 33.02
N PRO A 110 18.15 -42.86 34.15
CA PRO A 110 18.83 -42.94 35.44
C PRO A 110 20.01 -43.91 35.31
N LYS A 111 21.22 -43.43 35.58
CA LYS A 111 22.40 -44.28 35.74
C LYS A 111 22.03 -45.36 36.75
N GLU A 112 21.95 -46.61 36.31
CA GLU A 112 21.79 -47.76 37.19
C GLU A 112 22.85 -47.65 38.28
N LEU A 113 22.41 -47.39 39.51
CA LEU A 113 23.25 -47.58 40.69
C LEU A 113 23.63 -49.06 40.68
N ILE A 114 24.91 -49.32 40.45
CA ILE A 114 25.57 -50.59 40.69
C ILE A 114 25.06 -51.15 42.02
N ALA A 115 24.34 -52.28 41.96
CA ALA A 115 23.90 -52.99 43.14
C ALA A 115 25.13 -53.38 43.99
N PRO A 116 25.10 -53.22 45.33
CA PRO A 116 26.18 -53.74 46.15
C PRO A 116 26.25 -55.26 46.02
N PRO A 117 27.44 -55.88 46.03
CA PRO A 117 27.59 -57.32 45.83
C PRO A 117 26.85 -58.09 46.92
N GLN A 118 26.04 -59.06 46.49
CA GLN A 118 25.27 -59.91 47.39
C GLN A 118 26.21 -60.75 48.26
N VAL A 119 26.05 -60.60 49.58
CA VAL A 119 26.60 -61.49 50.58
C VAL A 119 25.85 -62.82 50.49
N ILE A 120 26.56 -63.88 50.13
CA ILE A 120 26.04 -65.24 50.16
C ILE A 120 26.04 -65.71 51.62
N THR A 121 24.88 -66.07 52.14
CA THR A 121 24.75 -67.01 53.27
C THR A 121 23.75 -68.12 52.91
N PRO A 122 24.04 -69.37 53.31
CA PRO A 122 23.34 -70.55 52.81
C PRO A 122 22.20 -71.01 53.73
N ASP A 123 21.48 -72.00 53.21
CA ASP A 123 20.58 -72.97 53.87
C ASP A 123 19.13 -72.56 54.09
N THR A 124 18.19 -73.23 53.41
CA THR A 124 17.64 -74.52 53.85
C THR A 124 16.39 -74.87 53.02
N LEU A 125 16.24 -76.18 52.73
CA LEU A 125 14.99 -76.95 52.56
C LEU A 125 14.74 -77.48 51.14
N ALA A 126 15.12 -78.74 50.89
CA ALA A 126 14.15 -79.84 50.89
C ALA A 126 14.82 -81.16 50.47
N ILE A 127 14.65 -82.16 51.35
CA ILE A 127 14.99 -83.58 51.17
C ILE A 127 13.91 -84.21 50.26
N PRO A 128 14.23 -85.24 49.45
CA PRO A 128 13.62 -86.54 49.75
C PRO A 128 14.63 -87.70 49.76
N ALA A 129 14.28 -88.70 50.55
CA ALA A 129 15.04 -89.89 50.93
C ALA A 129 14.84 -91.08 49.97
N VAL A 130 15.39 -92.25 50.39
CA VAL A 130 15.14 -93.64 49.94
C VAL A 130 16.16 -94.12 48.86
N ASP A 131 16.91 -95.23 48.94
CA ASP A 131 17.07 -96.34 49.90
C ASP A 131 18.45 -97.05 49.70
N THR A 132 19.06 -97.46 50.82
CA THR A 132 19.58 -98.79 51.21
C THR A 132 20.39 -99.70 50.24
N LEU A 133 21.64 -100.07 50.60
CA LEU A 133 22.11 -101.43 51.01
C LEU A 133 23.64 -101.68 50.88
N ALA A 134 24.12 -102.58 51.77
CA ALA A 134 25.37 -103.36 51.80
C ALA A 134 26.64 -102.65 52.34
N ALA A 135 27.09 -102.94 53.57
CA ALA A 135 27.92 -104.09 54.00
C ALA A 135 29.41 -103.88 53.62
N GLU A 136 30.46 -104.12 54.42
CA GLU A 136 30.69 -104.74 55.72
C GLU A 136 32.22 -104.66 55.96
N SER A 137 32.67 -104.42 57.19
CA SER A 137 33.86 -105.04 57.82
C SER A 137 34.28 -104.32 59.11
N GLU A 138 34.74 -105.16 60.03
CA GLU A 138 34.83 -105.04 61.48
C GLU A 138 36.26 -104.60 61.97
N PRO A 139 36.59 -104.54 63.30
CA PRO A 139 37.43 -103.53 63.97
C PRO A 139 38.77 -104.18 64.49
N PRO A 140 39.40 -103.88 65.67
CA PRO A 140 39.29 -102.79 66.67
C PRO A 140 40.64 -102.22 67.18
N ALA A 141 40.61 -101.08 67.89
CA ALA A 141 41.41 -100.82 69.12
C ALA A 141 41.16 -99.40 69.70
N THR A 142 40.56 -99.33 70.88
CA THR A 142 40.55 -98.20 71.85
C THR A 142 41.94 -97.96 72.49
N PRO A 143 42.18 -96.94 73.36
CA PRO A 143 41.38 -95.77 73.77
C PRO A 143 42.16 -94.42 73.85
N ARG A 144 41.49 -93.26 73.86
CA ARG A 144 41.62 -92.17 74.87
C ARG A 144 40.90 -90.87 74.45
N PRO A 145 40.41 -90.08 75.43
CA PRO A 145 39.27 -89.18 75.26
C PRO A 145 39.66 -87.80 74.73
N THR A 146 38.89 -87.26 73.79
CA THR A 146 39.03 -85.89 73.31
C THR A 146 37.71 -85.13 73.48
N LEU A 147 37.70 -84.30 74.55
CA LEU A 147 37.24 -82.91 74.58
C LEU A 147 35.92 -82.52 73.87
N SER A 148 34.92 -83.38 73.83
CA SER A 148 33.58 -83.05 73.29
C SER A 148 32.57 -82.65 74.37
N GLY A 149 32.88 -82.85 75.66
CA GLY A 149 31.92 -82.64 76.76
C GLY A 149 31.92 -81.26 77.44
N LEU A 150 32.88 -80.38 77.13
CA LEU A 150 32.98 -79.04 77.78
C LEU A 150 32.68 -77.88 76.82
N ALA A 151 32.81 -78.05 75.51
CA ALA A 151 32.56 -76.98 74.53
C ALA A 151 31.07 -76.71 74.25
N GLN A 152 30.17 -77.55 74.77
CA GLN A 152 28.72 -77.45 74.52
C GLN A 152 27.96 -76.70 75.63
N ARG A 153 28.64 -76.29 76.71
CA ARG A 153 28.04 -75.56 77.84
C ARG A 153 28.23 -74.04 77.80
N ASP A 154 29.12 -73.50 76.96
CA ASP A 154 29.46 -72.06 76.95
C ASP A 154 29.13 -71.30 75.64
N SER A 155 28.41 -71.89 74.69
CA SER A 155 27.93 -71.14 73.52
C SER A 155 26.64 -70.38 73.84
N VAL A 156 26.73 -69.31 74.65
CA VAL A 156 25.69 -68.28 74.67
C VAL A 156 25.81 -67.50 73.37
N SER A 157 25.10 -67.92 72.33
CA SER A 157 24.97 -67.15 71.10
C SER A 157 24.18 -65.88 71.41
N TYR A 158 24.87 -64.76 71.65
CA TYR A 158 24.25 -63.44 71.70
C TYR A 158 23.72 -63.11 70.29
N ARG A 159 22.44 -63.38 70.06
CA ARG A 159 21.72 -62.86 68.89
C ARG A 159 21.14 -61.50 69.29
N PRO A 160 21.60 -60.37 68.73
CA PRO A 160 20.96 -59.09 68.99
C PRO A 160 19.50 -59.19 68.54
N ARG A 161 18.57 -59.02 69.49
CA ARG A 161 17.15 -58.90 69.20
C ARG A 161 16.94 -57.48 68.72
N PHE A 162 16.85 -57.28 67.40
CA PHE A 162 16.37 -56.02 66.86
C PHE A 162 14.91 -55.86 67.31
N GLU A 163 14.65 -54.83 68.10
CA GLU A 163 13.30 -54.49 68.47
C GLU A 163 12.68 -53.81 67.25
N ASP A 164 11.84 -54.56 66.53
CA ASP A 164 11.16 -54.13 65.31
C ASP A 164 10.16 -53.01 65.64
N LYS A 165 10.65 -51.78 65.85
CA LYS A 165 9.80 -50.60 65.81
C LYS A 165 9.32 -50.45 64.37
N PRO A 166 8.00 -50.46 64.10
CA PRO A 166 7.50 -50.24 62.75
C PRO A 166 7.76 -48.78 62.40
N VAL A 167 8.91 -48.51 61.78
CA VAL A 167 9.14 -47.25 61.08
C VAL A 167 8.32 -47.34 59.80
N SER A 168 7.18 -46.66 59.78
CA SER A 168 6.40 -46.46 58.57
C SER A 168 7.23 -45.63 57.58
N LEU A 169 7.98 -46.31 56.71
CA LEU A 169 8.60 -45.70 55.55
C LEU A 169 7.47 -45.03 54.75
N PRO A 170 7.59 -43.74 54.36
CA PRO A 170 6.59 -43.13 53.51
C PRO A 170 6.49 -43.97 52.24
N ALA A 171 5.26 -44.36 51.87
CA ALA A 171 5.04 -45.13 50.66
C ALA A 171 5.74 -44.43 49.50
N LEU A 172 6.72 -45.11 48.91
CA LEU A 172 7.38 -44.67 47.67
C LEU A 172 6.27 -44.52 46.64
N GLN A 173 5.80 -43.28 46.44
CA GLN A 173 4.82 -43.02 45.41
C GLN A 173 5.47 -43.41 44.08
N PRO A 174 4.77 -44.18 43.22
CA PRO A 174 5.29 -44.43 41.89
C PRO A 174 5.55 -43.07 41.25
N ILE A 175 6.74 -42.91 40.67
CA ILE A 175 7.10 -41.72 39.89
C ILE A 175 5.96 -41.53 38.89
N ARG A 176 5.12 -40.50 39.09
CA ARG A 176 3.99 -40.17 38.21
C ARG A 176 4.54 -39.96 36.81
N GLN A 177 4.44 -40.98 35.95
CA GLN A 177 4.70 -40.89 34.51
C GLN A 177 3.54 -40.17 33.82
N ASP A 178 3.16 -39.02 34.34
CA ASP A 178 2.14 -38.20 33.73
C ASP A 178 2.78 -37.50 32.54
N ALA A 179 2.10 -37.49 31.40
CA ALA A 179 2.55 -36.79 30.17
C ALA A 179 2.92 -35.31 30.39
N TRP A 180 2.53 -34.75 31.53
CA TRP A 180 2.78 -33.38 31.97
C TRP A 180 4.17 -33.17 32.61
N PHE A 181 4.93 -34.23 32.91
CA PHE A 181 6.28 -34.11 33.49
C PHE A 181 7.25 -33.41 32.52
N TRP A 182 7.13 -33.67 31.21
CA TRP A 182 7.90 -32.98 30.17
C TRP A 182 7.60 -31.46 30.15
N ILE A 183 6.37 -31.05 30.44
CA ILE A 183 5.99 -29.62 30.45
C ILE A 183 6.70 -28.86 31.59
N ALA A 184 6.99 -29.54 32.71
CA ALA A 184 7.67 -28.95 33.86
C ALA A 184 9.18 -28.74 33.64
N GLU A 185 9.85 -29.66 32.95
CA GLU A 185 11.27 -29.56 32.56
C GLU A 185 11.46 -28.51 31.44
N TYR A 186 10.50 -28.42 30.51
CA TYR A 186 10.57 -27.56 29.31
C TYR A 186 9.79 -26.25 29.42
N LYS A 187 9.60 -25.73 30.63
CA LYS A 187 8.88 -24.47 30.91
C LYS A 187 9.29 -23.32 30.00
N ASN A 188 10.59 -23.18 29.74
CA ASN A 188 11.10 -22.11 28.88
C ASN A 188 10.69 -22.33 27.42
N LEU A 189 10.83 -23.54 26.89
CA LEU A 189 10.53 -23.87 25.50
C LEU A 189 9.02 -23.81 25.21
N ALA A 190 8.19 -24.32 26.12
CA ALA A 190 6.73 -24.20 26.04
C ALA A 190 6.28 -22.74 26.09
N SER A 191 6.94 -21.92 26.91
CA SER A 191 6.70 -20.47 26.98
C SER A 191 7.07 -19.78 25.66
N TRP A 192 8.23 -20.11 25.07
CA TRP A 192 8.63 -19.59 23.75
C TRP A 192 7.65 -19.97 22.63
N ILE A 193 7.18 -21.23 22.60
CA ILE A 193 6.17 -21.68 21.63
C ILE A 193 4.86 -20.87 21.78
N LEU A 194 4.42 -20.66 23.02
CA LEU A 194 3.22 -19.87 23.31
C LEU A 194 3.38 -18.41 22.85
N TYR A 195 4.53 -17.79 23.10
CA TYR A 195 4.82 -16.43 22.63
C TYR A 195 4.83 -16.32 21.10
N VAL A 196 5.44 -17.28 20.40
CA VAL A 196 5.47 -17.30 18.92
C VAL A 196 4.07 -17.46 18.35
N LEU A 197 3.25 -18.36 18.93
CA LEU A 197 1.87 -18.58 18.51
C LEU A 197 1.01 -17.32 18.72
N LEU A 198 1.21 -16.62 19.84
CA LEU A 198 0.47 -15.39 20.18
C LEU A 198 0.92 -14.18 19.34
N LEU A 199 2.17 -14.15 18.88
CA LEU A 199 2.75 -13.07 18.07
C LEU A 199 2.49 -13.25 16.55
N ALA A 200 2.28 -14.48 16.09
CA ALA A 200 1.94 -14.81 14.69
C ALA A 200 0.74 -14.04 14.09
N PRO A 201 -0.40 -13.83 14.78
CA PRO A 201 -1.50 -13.03 14.24
C PRO A 201 -1.14 -11.54 14.11
N ALA A 202 -0.31 -11.01 15.01
CA ALA A 202 0.17 -9.63 14.92
C ALA A 202 1.07 -9.41 13.69
N LEU A 203 1.95 -10.38 13.40
CA LEU A 203 2.75 -10.41 12.16
C LEU A 203 1.86 -10.51 10.92
N GLY A 204 0.82 -11.36 10.93
CA GLY A 204 -0.15 -11.46 9.83
C GLY A 204 -0.86 -10.13 9.55
N ILE A 205 -1.26 -9.40 10.60
CA ILE A 205 -1.84 -8.05 10.47
C ILE A 205 -0.82 -7.05 9.90
N TYR A 206 0.45 -7.14 10.31
CA TYR A 206 1.52 -6.29 9.80
C TYR A 206 1.78 -6.51 8.30
N PHE A 207 1.90 -7.76 7.87
CA PHE A 207 2.07 -8.12 6.46
C PHE A 207 0.85 -7.72 5.62
N TRP A 208 -0.37 -7.93 6.14
CA TRP A 208 -1.58 -7.45 5.48
C TRP A 208 -1.61 -5.93 5.31
N ARG A 209 -1.22 -5.17 6.34
CA ARG A 209 -1.13 -3.70 6.26
C ARG A 209 -0.14 -3.27 5.18
N ARG A 210 1.00 -3.95 5.06
CA ARG A 210 2.01 -3.67 4.03
C ARG A 210 1.49 -4.00 2.62
N ALA A 211 0.88 -5.17 2.43
CA ALA A 211 0.28 -5.58 1.16
C ALA A 211 -0.87 -4.66 0.74
N LYS A 212 -1.73 -4.24 1.68
CA LYS A 212 -2.82 -3.28 1.44
C LYS A 212 -2.30 -1.93 0.95
N LYS A 213 -1.22 -1.41 1.54
CA LYS A 213 -0.59 -0.15 1.08
C LYS A 213 -0.10 -0.27 -0.36
N GLN A 214 0.53 -1.40 -0.71
CA GLN A 214 0.99 -1.64 -2.07
C GLN A 214 -0.16 -1.81 -3.06
N TYR A 215 -1.23 -2.50 -2.67
CA TYR A 215 -2.45 -2.64 -3.47
C TYR A 215 -3.12 -1.28 -3.76
N ILE A 216 -3.25 -0.42 -2.75
CA ILE A 216 -3.77 0.95 -2.93
C ILE A 216 -2.89 1.75 -3.88
N ALA A 217 -1.57 1.69 -3.73
CA ALA A 217 -0.63 2.39 -4.61
C ALA A 217 -0.68 1.91 -6.07
N ARG A 218 -0.91 0.60 -6.30
CA ARG A 218 -1.10 0.03 -7.64
C ARG A 218 -2.43 0.45 -8.25
N ARG A 219 -3.50 0.48 -7.46
CA ARG A 219 -4.82 0.95 -7.92
C ARG A 219 -4.83 2.45 -8.23
N GLU A 220 -4.08 3.25 -7.47
CA GLU A 220 -3.90 4.69 -7.74
C GLU A 220 -3.05 4.94 -9.00
N ARG A 221 -2.12 4.02 -9.35
CA ARG A 221 -1.46 3.96 -10.66
C ARG A 221 -2.37 3.24 -11.66
N GLY A 222 -3.52 3.83 -11.98
CA GLY A 222 -4.34 3.31 -13.07
C GLY A 222 -3.48 3.22 -14.34
N ASP A 223 -3.33 2.01 -14.88
CA ASP A 223 -2.74 1.77 -16.21
C ASP A 223 -3.68 2.22 -17.34
N GLU A 224 -4.93 2.53 -16.98
CA GLU A 224 -5.96 3.00 -17.89
C GLU A 224 -5.96 4.54 -17.97
N PRO A 225 -5.88 5.11 -19.18
CA PRO A 225 -5.96 6.55 -19.35
C PRO A 225 -7.33 7.08 -18.90
N PRO A 226 -7.41 8.31 -18.35
CA PRO A 226 -6.34 9.31 -18.24
C PRO A 226 -5.42 9.08 -17.04
N TYR A 227 -4.10 9.10 -17.28
CA TYR A 227 -3.09 8.99 -16.23
C TYR A 227 -3.18 10.17 -15.26
N ARG A 228 -3.62 9.92 -14.02
CA ARG A 228 -3.62 10.92 -12.95
C ARG A 228 -2.37 10.71 -12.11
N LEU A 229 -1.45 11.68 -12.11
CA LEU A 229 -0.35 11.67 -11.16
C LEU A 229 -0.86 12.12 -9.78
N PRO A 230 -0.87 11.27 -8.74
CA PRO A 230 -1.28 11.65 -7.40
C PRO A 230 -0.15 12.44 -6.71
N ILE A 231 0.15 13.65 -7.21
CA ILE A 231 1.13 14.54 -6.59
C ILE A 231 0.51 15.07 -5.29
N LYS A 232 0.98 14.54 -4.16
CA LYS A 232 0.63 15.08 -2.85
C LYS A 232 1.45 16.34 -2.62
N VAL A 233 0.90 17.49 -3.01
CA VAL A 233 1.46 18.79 -2.63
C VAL A 233 1.37 18.95 -1.11
N SER A 234 2.52 19.17 -0.47
CA SER A 234 2.61 19.46 0.96
C SER A 234 1.86 20.76 1.25
N ARG A 235 0.64 20.65 1.75
CA ARG A 235 -0.19 21.81 2.14
C ARG A 235 0.55 22.58 3.23
N GLY A 236 0.93 23.83 2.95
CA GLY A 236 1.59 24.70 3.93
C GLY A 236 2.57 25.72 3.34
N HIS A 237 3.08 25.49 2.12
CA HIS A 237 3.93 26.48 1.46
C HIS A 237 3.03 27.40 0.62
N SER A 238 2.81 28.63 1.10
CA SER A 238 2.27 29.69 0.26
C SER A 238 3.28 30.00 -0.83
N ILE A 239 2.82 30.16 -2.07
CA ILE A 239 3.66 30.66 -3.15
C ILE A 239 4.16 32.05 -2.73
N ALA A 240 5.46 32.15 -2.44
CA ALA A 240 6.11 33.40 -2.09
C ALA A 240 6.12 34.27 -3.34
N LEU A 241 5.50 35.45 -3.25
CA LEU A 241 5.52 36.43 -4.32
C LEU A 241 6.72 37.35 -4.09
N GLU A 242 7.50 37.57 -5.16
CA GLU A 242 8.66 38.44 -5.09
C GLU A 242 8.27 39.94 -4.98
N PRO A 243 9.15 40.80 -4.47
CA PRO A 243 8.89 42.24 -4.36
C PRO A 243 8.51 42.93 -5.68
N GLU A 244 9.06 42.47 -6.82
CA GLU A 244 8.73 43.03 -8.14
C GLU A 244 7.25 42.89 -8.48
N PHE A 245 6.61 41.81 -8.03
CA PHE A 245 5.18 41.59 -8.23
C PHE A 245 4.36 42.69 -7.56
N PHE A 246 4.71 43.06 -6.32
CA PHE A 246 4.03 44.14 -5.60
C PHE A 246 4.30 45.51 -6.22
N LEU A 247 5.51 45.72 -6.76
CA LEU A 247 5.83 46.93 -7.52
C LEU A 247 4.95 47.04 -8.78
N ALA A 248 4.75 45.92 -9.49
CA ALA A 248 3.86 45.86 -10.64
C ALA A 248 2.41 46.16 -10.26
N LEU A 249 1.90 45.57 -9.17
CA LEU A 249 0.54 45.85 -8.66
C LEU A 249 0.36 47.33 -8.29
N ASN A 250 1.37 47.95 -7.66
CA ASN A 250 1.36 49.38 -7.36
C ASN A 250 1.26 50.25 -8.62
N ARG A 251 1.93 49.85 -9.71
CA ARG A 251 1.79 50.52 -11.01
C ARG A 251 0.42 50.30 -11.63
N LEU A 252 -0.16 49.11 -11.50
CA LEU A 252 -1.50 48.81 -12.00
C LEU A 252 -2.58 49.65 -11.31
N ARG A 253 -2.39 50.01 -10.03
CA ARG A 253 -3.26 50.93 -9.28
C ARG A 253 -3.13 52.40 -9.72
N GLY A 254 -2.18 52.73 -10.59
CA GLY A 254 -1.99 54.09 -11.08
C GLY A 254 -3.27 54.68 -11.68
N ARG A 255 -3.54 55.96 -11.42
CA ARG A 255 -4.70 56.65 -11.98
C ARG A 255 -4.45 56.97 -13.45
N GLU A 256 -5.49 56.89 -14.27
CA GLU A 256 -5.46 57.23 -15.69
C GLU A 256 -6.21 58.54 -15.95
N ALA A 257 -5.80 59.26 -17.01
CA ALA A 257 -6.54 60.40 -17.51
C ALA A 257 -7.90 59.94 -18.06
N GLY A 258 -8.98 60.33 -17.38
CA GLY A 258 -10.33 60.02 -17.81
C GLY A 258 -10.76 60.83 -19.03
N GLU A 259 -11.76 60.33 -19.74
CA GLU A 259 -12.33 60.99 -20.93
C GLU A 259 -12.99 62.34 -20.59
N ARG A 260 -13.57 62.45 -19.40
CA ARG A 260 -14.21 63.69 -18.95
C ARG A 260 -13.16 64.74 -18.66
N ARG A 261 -13.28 65.85 -19.37
CA ARG A 261 -12.46 67.04 -19.14
C ARG A 261 -13.24 68.06 -18.33
N ARG A 262 -12.61 68.62 -17.31
CA ARG A 262 -13.11 69.74 -16.55
C ARG A 262 -12.44 71.02 -17.06
N MET A 263 -13.19 72.10 -17.12
CA MET A 263 -12.62 73.41 -17.41
C MET A 263 -11.66 73.81 -16.27
N ASP A 264 -10.41 74.09 -16.62
CA ASP A 264 -9.43 74.65 -15.70
C ASP A 264 -9.63 76.16 -15.64
N ILE A 265 -10.40 76.61 -14.65
CA ILE A 265 -10.76 78.02 -14.49
C ILE A 265 -9.49 78.88 -14.29
N PRO A 266 -8.56 78.55 -13.37
CA PRO A 266 -7.30 79.29 -13.24
C PRO A 266 -6.49 79.35 -14.55
N GLY A 267 -6.30 78.21 -15.23
CA GLY A 267 -5.54 78.14 -16.48
C GLY A 267 -6.18 78.95 -17.60
N THR A 268 -7.51 78.92 -17.68
CA THR A 268 -8.31 79.69 -18.65
C THR A 268 -8.19 81.19 -18.42
N ILE A 269 -8.29 81.65 -17.16
CA ILE A 269 -8.15 83.06 -16.81
C ILE A 269 -6.74 83.55 -17.20
N ALA A 270 -5.70 82.80 -16.83
CA ALA A 270 -4.32 83.18 -17.14
C ALA A 270 -4.01 83.17 -18.65
N ALA A 271 -4.63 82.29 -19.43
CA ALA A 271 -4.49 82.26 -20.88
C ALA A 271 -5.23 83.44 -21.53
N THR A 272 -6.44 83.73 -21.06
CA THR A 272 -7.28 84.84 -21.54
C THR A 272 -6.64 86.20 -21.27
N ILE A 273 -6.06 86.41 -20.07
CA ILE A 273 -5.31 87.64 -19.75
C ILE A 273 -4.11 87.81 -20.69
N ARG A 274 -3.38 86.74 -20.99
CA ARG A 274 -2.22 86.77 -21.89
C ARG A 274 -2.59 87.04 -23.34
N GLN A 275 -3.78 86.67 -23.78
CA GLN A 275 -4.32 86.98 -25.10
C GLN A 275 -5.07 88.33 -25.16
N GLY A 276 -4.94 89.18 -24.14
CA GLY A 276 -5.52 90.53 -24.16
C GLY A 276 -7.05 90.53 -24.09
N GLY A 277 -7.66 89.52 -23.47
CA GLY A 277 -9.11 89.44 -23.26
C GLY A 277 -9.85 88.53 -24.25
N ALA A 278 -9.17 87.95 -25.25
CA ALA A 278 -9.73 86.88 -26.06
C ALA A 278 -9.79 85.58 -25.24
N ALA A 279 -10.97 84.93 -25.20
CA ALA A 279 -11.20 83.75 -24.38
C ALA A 279 -10.45 82.52 -24.92
N ASP A 280 -9.48 81.99 -24.17
CA ASP A 280 -8.79 80.73 -24.43
C ASP A 280 -9.11 79.71 -23.34
N ILE A 281 -10.14 78.88 -23.59
CA ILE A 281 -10.66 77.91 -22.63
C ILE A 281 -9.72 76.71 -22.53
N ARG A 282 -9.13 76.52 -21.35
CA ARG A 282 -8.26 75.39 -21.03
C ARG A 282 -9.01 74.30 -20.30
N PHE A 283 -8.74 73.06 -20.67
CA PHE A 283 -9.39 71.87 -20.13
C PHE A 283 -8.36 70.94 -19.50
N GLN A 284 -8.67 70.40 -18.33
CA GLN A 284 -7.88 69.39 -17.64
C GLN A 284 -8.64 68.06 -17.60
N ALA A 285 -7.97 66.95 -17.93
CA ALA A 285 -8.56 65.61 -17.81
C ALA A 285 -8.75 65.24 -16.33
N LEU A 286 -9.93 64.73 -15.98
CA LEU A 286 -10.20 64.22 -14.63
C LEU A 286 -9.53 62.86 -14.45
N SER A 287 -8.79 62.65 -13.35
CA SER A 287 -8.15 61.35 -13.10
C SER A 287 -9.16 60.32 -12.57
N ARG A 288 -9.16 59.14 -13.17
CA ARG A 288 -10.00 58.01 -12.75
C ARG A 288 -9.13 56.82 -12.31
N PRO A 289 -9.63 55.95 -11.41
CA PRO A 289 -8.99 54.66 -11.18
C PRO A 289 -9.04 53.81 -12.46
N VAL A 290 -8.03 52.96 -12.65
CA VAL A 290 -8.00 52.01 -13.77
C VAL A 290 -8.74 50.74 -13.35
N GLU A 291 -9.71 50.35 -14.16
CA GLU A 291 -10.45 49.11 -14.02
C GLU A 291 -9.82 48.04 -14.91
N TYR A 292 -9.70 46.83 -14.40
CA TYR A 292 -9.17 45.67 -15.13
C TYR A 292 -10.23 44.60 -15.26
N LEU A 293 -10.29 44.00 -16.44
CA LEU A 293 -11.12 42.86 -16.74
C LEU A 293 -10.18 41.67 -16.97
N ILE A 294 -10.23 40.69 -16.08
CA ILE A 294 -9.33 39.53 -16.12
C ILE A 294 -10.11 38.33 -16.63
N LEU A 295 -9.73 37.83 -17.80
CA LEU A 295 -10.24 36.58 -18.38
C LEU A 295 -9.28 35.45 -18.01
N ILE A 296 -9.81 34.41 -17.37
CA ILE A 296 -9.05 33.25 -16.91
C ILE A 296 -9.54 32.02 -17.68
N ASP A 297 -8.61 31.34 -18.34
CA ASP A 297 -8.88 30.07 -18.99
C ASP A 297 -9.13 28.96 -17.94
N LYS A 298 -10.28 28.30 -18.03
CA LYS A 298 -10.70 27.22 -17.15
C LYS A 298 -11.29 26.04 -17.95
N ASN A 299 -10.43 25.33 -18.67
CA ASN A 299 -10.80 24.08 -19.37
C ASN A 299 -11.30 22.95 -18.45
N THR A 300 -10.85 22.89 -17.19
CA THR A 300 -11.24 21.83 -16.24
C THR A 300 -11.17 22.34 -14.81
N GLU A 301 -12.01 21.85 -13.90
CA GLU A 301 -11.96 22.21 -12.48
C GLU A 301 -10.62 21.89 -11.80
N GLN A 302 -9.92 20.88 -12.30
CA GLN A 302 -8.62 20.43 -11.79
C GLN A 302 -7.44 21.11 -12.48
N ASN A 303 -7.67 22.14 -13.31
CA ASN A 303 -6.58 22.85 -13.94
C ASN A 303 -5.78 23.64 -12.88
N HIS A 304 -4.50 23.25 -12.69
CA HIS A 304 -3.61 23.91 -11.75
C HIS A 304 -3.28 25.35 -12.18
N GLN A 305 -3.26 25.62 -13.48
CA GLN A 305 -2.99 26.94 -14.04
C GLN A 305 -4.12 27.92 -13.67
N SER A 306 -5.38 27.52 -13.81
CA SER A 306 -6.53 28.36 -13.42
C SER A 306 -6.52 28.64 -11.92
N GLN A 307 -6.12 27.66 -11.09
CA GLN A 307 -5.98 27.84 -9.64
C GLN A 307 -4.86 28.83 -9.29
N LEU A 308 -3.73 28.79 -10.00
CA LEU A 308 -2.65 29.78 -9.86
C LEU A 308 -3.14 31.18 -10.22
N PHE A 309 -3.84 31.33 -11.34
CA PHE A 309 -4.37 32.62 -11.78
C PHE A 309 -5.43 33.17 -10.82
N GLU A 310 -6.28 32.30 -10.27
CA GLU A 310 -7.22 32.70 -9.22
C GLU A 310 -6.48 33.13 -7.94
N TYR A 311 -5.40 32.44 -7.57
CA TYR A 311 -4.55 32.84 -6.45
C TYR A 311 -3.93 34.23 -6.68
N LEU A 312 -3.43 34.51 -7.89
CA LEU A 312 -2.91 35.83 -8.26
C LEU A 312 -4.02 36.89 -8.23
N TYR A 313 -5.20 36.62 -8.79
CA TYR A 313 -6.36 37.52 -8.75
C TYR A 313 -6.71 37.94 -7.32
N ARG A 314 -6.69 37.00 -6.36
CA ARG A 314 -6.94 37.32 -4.94
C ARG A 314 -5.93 38.32 -4.39
N HIS A 315 -4.68 38.30 -4.86
CA HIS A 315 -3.67 39.30 -4.50
C HIS A 315 -3.90 40.65 -5.17
N PHE A 316 -4.41 40.69 -6.40
CA PHE A 316 -4.81 41.94 -7.07
C PHE A 316 -5.89 42.66 -6.25
N VAL A 317 -6.95 41.94 -5.86
CA VAL A 317 -8.05 42.48 -5.06
C VAL A 317 -7.58 42.94 -3.68
N ARG A 318 -6.71 42.16 -3.01
CA ARG A 318 -6.13 42.56 -1.71
C ARG A 318 -5.29 43.83 -1.78
N GLN A 319 -4.66 44.11 -2.91
CA GLN A 319 -3.86 45.33 -3.13
C GLN A 319 -4.69 46.49 -3.71
N GLU A 320 -6.02 46.40 -3.63
CA GLU A 320 -6.98 47.43 -4.07
C GLU A 320 -6.87 47.76 -5.57
N VAL A 321 -6.44 46.79 -6.39
CA VAL A 321 -6.55 46.90 -7.83
C VAL A 321 -8.00 46.60 -8.21
N TYR A 322 -8.67 47.54 -8.88
CA TYR A 322 -10.03 47.36 -9.37
C TYR A 322 -10.03 46.34 -10.51
N ALA A 323 -10.23 45.06 -10.19
CA ALA A 323 -10.26 43.98 -11.16
C ALA A 323 -11.52 43.13 -11.01
N GLU A 324 -12.22 42.86 -12.10
CA GLU A 324 -13.26 41.84 -12.16
C GLU A 324 -12.76 40.61 -12.93
N ARG A 325 -13.08 39.41 -12.42
CA ARG A 325 -12.70 38.13 -13.05
C ARG A 325 -13.84 37.52 -13.84
N PHE A 326 -13.53 36.91 -14.97
CA PHE A 326 -14.41 36.01 -15.70
C PHE A 326 -13.63 34.78 -16.15
N PHE A 327 -14.31 33.65 -16.22
CA PHE A 327 -13.79 32.39 -16.73
C PHE A 327 -14.29 32.16 -18.14
N PHE A 328 -13.48 31.49 -18.95
CA PHE A 328 -13.86 30.97 -20.27
C PHE A 328 -13.26 29.57 -20.46
N ASP A 329 -13.75 28.81 -21.44
CA ASP A 329 -13.29 27.46 -21.76
C ASP A 329 -12.70 27.45 -23.16
N ALA A 330 -11.37 27.36 -23.28
CA ALA A 330 -10.55 27.40 -24.50
C ALA A 330 -10.73 28.62 -25.43
N GLU A 331 -11.97 28.93 -25.79
CA GLU A 331 -12.41 30.05 -26.61
C GLU A 331 -13.17 31.09 -25.75
N PRO A 332 -12.84 32.38 -25.86
CA PRO A 332 -13.45 33.45 -25.07
C PRO A 332 -14.85 33.87 -25.57
N MET A 333 -15.62 32.96 -26.20
CA MET A 333 -16.96 33.30 -26.73
C MET A 333 -17.97 33.53 -25.60
N LEU A 334 -17.93 32.67 -24.57
CA LEU A 334 -18.83 32.70 -23.44
C LEU A 334 -18.02 32.83 -22.14
N CYS A 335 -18.20 33.95 -21.44
CA CYS A 335 -17.47 34.25 -20.22
C CYS A 335 -18.41 34.23 -19.02
N TRP A 336 -18.10 33.46 -17.97
CA TRP A 336 -18.94 33.38 -16.78
C TRP A 336 -18.20 33.81 -15.52
N ASN A 337 -18.95 34.21 -14.51
CA ASN A 337 -18.45 34.58 -13.19
C ASN A 337 -19.51 34.22 -12.13
N ASP A 338 -19.17 34.33 -10.86
CA ASP A 338 -20.06 34.08 -9.73
C ASP A 338 -21.34 34.95 -9.80
N ARG A 339 -21.22 36.17 -10.33
CA ARG A 339 -22.35 37.08 -10.56
C ARG A 339 -23.23 36.66 -11.75
N TYR A 340 -22.64 36.02 -12.76
CA TYR A 340 -23.29 35.64 -14.00
C TYR A 340 -22.99 34.16 -14.30
N PRO A 341 -23.65 33.22 -13.59
CA PRO A 341 -23.38 31.80 -13.75
C PRO A 341 -23.83 31.26 -15.12
N GLY A 342 -24.83 31.90 -15.74
CA GLY A 342 -25.30 31.55 -17.09
C GLY A 342 -24.39 31.99 -18.23
N GLY A 343 -23.26 32.63 -17.92
CA GLY A 343 -22.34 33.17 -18.91
C GLY A 343 -22.84 34.45 -19.59
N LEU A 344 -21.89 35.23 -20.08
CA LEU A 344 -22.10 36.42 -20.87
C LEU A 344 -21.29 36.30 -22.16
N PRO A 345 -21.88 36.63 -23.33
CA PRO A 345 -21.11 36.67 -24.56
C PRO A 345 -20.09 37.81 -24.51
N LEU A 346 -18.95 37.64 -25.18
CA LEU A 346 -17.85 38.62 -25.20
C LEU A 346 -18.31 40.03 -25.62
N GLN A 347 -19.28 40.13 -26.53
CA GLN A 347 -19.84 41.41 -26.99
C GLN A 347 -20.55 42.18 -25.87
N ARG A 348 -21.31 41.46 -25.01
CA ARG A 348 -21.94 42.03 -23.82
C ARG A 348 -20.88 42.49 -22.82
N LEU A 349 -19.84 41.67 -22.63
CA LEU A 349 -18.72 41.98 -21.75
C LEU A 349 -18.01 43.27 -22.18
N PHE A 350 -17.78 43.45 -23.49
CA PHE A 350 -17.20 44.66 -24.05
C PHE A 350 -18.05 45.92 -23.80
N HIS A 351 -19.38 45.80 -23.87
CA HIS A 351 -20.27 46.93 -23.58
C HIS A 351 -20.31 47.29 -22.09
N LEU A 352 -20.28 46.30 -21.20
CA LEU A 352 -20.30 46.51 -19.75
C LEU A 352 -18.98 47.11 -19.24
N TYR A 353 -17.84 46.64 -19.77
CA TYR A 353 -16.50 47.02 -19.32
C TYR A 353 -15.72 47.79 -20.39
N ARG A 354 -16.39 48.68 -21.13
CA ARG A 354 -15.81 49.45 -22.26
C ARG A 354 -14.51 50.19 -21.91
N ASN A 355 -14.41 50.62 -20.66
CA ASN A 355 -13.32 51.44 -20.15
C ASN A 355 -12.25 50.65 -19.38
N ALA A 356 -12.46 49.34 -19.20
CA ALA A 356 -11.54 48.49 -18.47
C ALA A 356 -10.42 48.00 -19.38
N ARG A 357 -9.22 47.81 -18.80
CA ARG A 357 -8.10 47.17 -19.49
C ARG A 357 -8.26 45.66 -19.41
N LEU A 358 -8.21 45.01 -20.56
CA LEU A 358 -8.32 43.56 -20.66
C LEU A 358 -6.98 42.88 -20.34
N LEU A 359 -7.02 41.91 -19.44
CA LEU A 359 -5.92 41.00 -19.14
C LEU A 359 -6.41 39.58 -19.39
N VAL A 360 -5.77 38.85 -20.30
CA VAL A 360 -6.11 37.47 -20.60
C VAL A 360 -5.03 36.57 -20.02
N LEU A 361 -5.43 35.67 -19.12
CA LEU A 361 -4.57 34.69 -18.47
C LEU A 361 -4.94 33.30 -19.01
N SER A 362 -4.14 32.82 -19.97
CA SER A 362 -4.32 31.53 -20.64
C SER A 362 -2.97 30.96 -21.06
N ASP A 363 -2.96 29.76 -21.62
CA ASP A 363 -1.79 29.16 -22.28
C ASP A 363 -1.39 29.90 -23.58
N GLY A 364 -2.27 30.76 -24.10
CA GLY A 364 -1.99 31.57 -25.29
C GLY A 364 -2.06 30.80 -26.61
N HIS A 365 -2.04 29.46 -26.59
CA HIS A 365 -2.09 28.63 -27.80
C HIS A 365 -3.35 28.88 -28.64
N SER A 366 -4.52 29.02 -28.00
CA SER A 366 -5.79 29.34 -28.69
C SER A 366 -5.80 30.69 -29.41
N PHE A 367 -4.82 31.57 -29.16
CA PHE A 367 -4.74 32.90 -29.79
C PHE A 367 -3.71 32.97 -30.92
N ILE A 368 -2.86 31.95 -31.08
CA ILE A 368 -1.78 31.93 -32.07
C ILE A 368 -2.27 31.35 -33.40
N ASP A 369 -3.20 30.40 -33.37
CA ASP A 369 -3.81 29.79 -34.56
C ASP A 369 -5.34 29.67 -34.33
N PRO A 370 -6.12 30.73 -34.68
CA PRO A 370 -7.55 30.82 -34.40
C PRO A 370 -8.44 30.01 -35.36
#